data_AF-A0A0C9ZZN5-F1
#
_entry.id   AF-A0A0C9ZZN5-F1
#
_cell.length_a   1.000
_cell.length_b   1.000
_cell.length_c   1.000
_cell.angle_alpha   90.00
_cell.angle_beta   90.00
_cell.angle_gamma   90.00
#
_symmetry.space_group_name_H-M   'P 1'
#
loop_
_entity.id
_entity.type
_entity.pdbx_description
1 polymer ?
#
loop_
_entity_poly.entity_id
_entity_poly.type
_entity_poly.pdbx_seq_one_letter_code
_entity_poly.pdbx_strand_id
1 'polypeptide(L)'
;KICKLAFKIIYSTMILLPAWHATCKETGKKVKQILCDVLTCWNSTFNMINFILEYQEPVDAITDKQWLGLVVYALDEHEWVMLGQLHNVLKILKDATLFFSCGTPNLVMVIPAMDYIDEVFMTGMLDEGQFDPSIHAAVGLAKKTLNKYYSLTDMSKLYHIAMGKSTVFNAMVLMNYFSTSSLPQAGIF
;
A
#
# COMPACT_ATOMS: atom_id res chain seq x y z
N LYS A 1 14.90 2.42 5.31
CA LYS A 1 15.25 3.35 6.41
C LYS A 1 14.04 3.70 7.30
N ILE A 2 12.89 3.98 6.68
CA ILE A 2 11.65 4.45 7.33
C ILE A 2 11.12 3.56 8.45
N CYS A 3 11.05 2.22 8.27
CA CYS A 3 10.56 1.34 9.34
C CYS A 3 11.39 1.49 10.63
N LYS A 4 12.71 1.62 10.48
CA LYS A 4 13.64 1.81 11.61
C LYS A 4 13.47 3.19 12.25
N LEU A 5 13.25 4.23 11.45
CA LEU A 5 12.95 5.58 11.93
C LEU A 5 11.66 5.59 12.76
N ALA A 6 10.56 5.07 12.21
CA ALA A 6 9.27 4.99 12.89
C ALA A 6 9.39 4.23 14.22
N PHE A 7 10.04 3.07 14.21
CA PHE A 7 10.32 2.32 15.43
C PHE A 7 11.11 3.15 16.46
N LYS A 8 12.21 3.78 16.05
CA LYS A 8 13.05 4.58 16.95
C LYS A 8 12.26 5.75 17.57
N ILE A 9 11.41 6.42 16.81
CA ILE A 9 10.55 7.51 17.29
C ILE A 9 9.51 6.99 18.29
N ILE A 10 8.78 5.93 17.94
CA ILE A 10 7.69 5.38 18.79
C ILE A 10 8.23 4.93 20.16
N TYR A 11 9.39 4.26 20.17
CA TYR A 11 9.95 3.69 21.40
C TYR A 11 10.85 4.67 22.19
N SER A 12 11.09 5.88 21.70
CA SER A 12 11.79 6.94 22.43
C SER A 12 10.81 7.99 22.93
N THR A 13 10.07 7.63 23.97
CA THR A 13 8.96 8.43 24.52
C THR A 13 9.37 9.77 25.11
N MET A 14 10.63 9.90 25.56
CA MET A 14 11.11 11.11 26.25
C MET A 14 11.82 12.12 25.35
N ILE A 15 12.40 11.67 24.24
CA ILE A 15 13.27 12.52 23.40
C ILE A 15 12.71 12.63 21.99
N LEU A 16 12.57 11.51 21.28
CA LEU A 16 12.21 11.56 19.86
C LEU A 16 10.72 11.75 19.64
N LEU A 17 9.85 11.13 20.44
CA LEU A 17 8.41 11.28 20.29
C LEU A 17 7.94 12.73 20.55
N PRO A 18 8.42 13.44 21.60
CA PRO A 18 8.12 14.86 21.77
C PRO A 18 8.71 15.71 20.65
N ALA A 19 9.92 15.39 20.17
CA ALA A 19 10.54 16.09 19.04
C ALA A 19 9.72 15.93 17.75
N TRP A 20 9.16 14.74 17.49
CA TRP A 20 8.24 14.48 16.38
C TRP A 20 6.95 15.30 16.49
N HIS A 21 6.36 15.38 17.68
CA HIS A 21 5.18 16.23 17.88
C HIS A 21 5.49 17.72 17.68
N ALA A 22 6.69 18.17 18.07
CA ALA A 22 7.14 19.54 17.82
C ALA A 22 7.33 19.81 16.32
N THR A 23 8.00 18.93 15.57
CA THR A 23 8.19 19.11 14.12
C THR A 23 6.86 19.07 13.35
N CYS A 24 5.91 18.23 13.75
CA CYS A 24 4.57 18.25 13.16
C CYS A 24 3.88 19.62 13.35
N LYS A 25 4.02 20.25 14.52
CA LYS A 25 3.45 21.58 14.78
C LYS A 25 4.18 22.67 14.01
N GLU A 26 5.52 22.62 13.95
CA GLU A 26 6.37 23.57 13.21
C GLU A 26 6.01 23.59 11.72
N THR A 27 5.73 22.43 11.14
CA THR A 27 5.33 22.26 9.72
C THR A 27 3.83 22.44 9.47
N GLY A 28 3.05 22.82 10.50
CA GLY A 28 1.60 23.03 10.39
C GLY A 28 0.77 21.77 10.16
N LYS A 29 1.35 20.57 10.27
CA LYS A 29 0.65 19.30 10.13
C LYS A 29 -0.08 18.93 11.43
N LYS A 30 -1.22 18.23 11.31
CA LYS A 30 -1.91 17.68 12.47
C LYS A 30 -0.99 16.69 13.19
N VAL A 31 -0.80 16.88 14.49
CA VAL A 31 -0.01 15.95 15.31
C VAL A 31 -0.70 14.59 15.32
N LYS A 32 -0.09 13.61 14.63
CA LYS A 32 -0.48 12.20 14.61
C LYS A 32 0.74 11.39 15.04
N GLN A 33 0.49 10.25 15.69
CA GLN A 33 1.56 9.29 15.95
C GLN A 33 2.05 8.72 14.61
N ILE A 34 3.37 8.61 14.45
CA ILE A 34 3.97 7.95 13.28
C ILE A 34 3.51 6.48 13.24
N LEU A 35 3.12 6.02 12.06
CA LEU A 35 2.75 4.62 11.87
C LEU A 35 4.00 3.74 11.75
N CYS A 36 3.91 2.50 12.22
CA CYS A 36 4.96 1.49 12.03
C CYS A 36 4.46 0.30 11.22
N ASP A 37 5.41 -0.30 10.52
CA ASP A 37 5.24 -1.59 9.87
C ASP A 37 5.15 -2.71 10.93
N VAL A 38 4.20 -3.62 10.74
CA VAL A 38 3.92 -4.75 11.65
C VAL A 38 3.93 -6.03 10.84
N LEU A 39 4.91 -6.90 11.11
CA LEU A 39 5.15 -8.14 10.35
C LEU A 39 3.92 -9.04 10.19
N THR A 40 3.03 -9.07 11.19
CA THR A 40 1.83 -9.91 11.18
C THR A 40 0.62 -9.25 10.52
N CYS A 41 0.72 -7.98 10.13
CA CYS A 41 -0.37 -7.22 9.53
C CYS A 41 -0.06 -6.88 8.06
N TRP A 42 -0.79 -7.53 7.14
CA TRP A 42 -0.49 -7.51 5.69
C TRP A 42 -0.49 -6.12 5.05
N ASN A 43 -1.21 -5.16 5.63
CA ASN A 43 -1.35 -3.81 5.08
C ASN A 43 -0.54 -2.73 5.83
N SER A 44 0.22 -3.13 6.84
CA SER A 44 0.92 -2.17 7.72
C SER A 44 2.03 -1.42 6.96
N THR A 45 2.78 -2.09 6.08
CA THR A 45 3.79 -1.46 5.23
C THR A 45 3.18 -0.37 4.36
N PHE A 46 2.08 -0.65 3.67
CA PHE A 46 1.38 0.34 2.84
C PHE A 46 0.90 1.53 3.67
N ASN A 47 0.22 1.28 4.79
CA ASN A 47 -0.28 2.35 5.65
C ASN A 47 0.85 3.25 6.17
N MET A 48 1.99 2.65 6.56
CA MET A 48 3.17 3.39 6.99
C MET A 48 3.72 4.26 5.86
N ILE A 49 3.89 3.70 4.66
CA ILE A 49 4.40 4.46 3.51
C ILE A 49 3.46 5.62 3.16
N ASN A 50 2.15 5.36 3.07
CA ASN A 50 1.14 6.39 2.79
C ASN A 50 1.20 7.54 3.81
N PHE A 51 1.35 7.22 5.10
CA PHE A 51 1.51 8.22 6.15
C PHE A 51 2.80 9.04 5.97
N ILE A 52 3.92 8.38 5.66
CA ILE A 52 5.22 9.06 5.54
C ILE A 52 5.26 9.98 4.32
N LEU A 53 4.62 9.60 3.22
CA LEU A 53 4.45 10.47 2.06
C LEU A 53 3.56 11.70 2.39
N GLU A 54 2.50 11.55 3.20
CA GLU A 54 1.67 12.68 3.67
C GLU A 54 2.46 13.62 4.62
N TYR A 55 3.44 13.08 5.36
CA TYR A 55 4.23 13.74 6.40
C TYR A 55 5.70 13.96 6.00
N GLN A 56 6.01 14.10 4.70
CA GLN A 56 7.38 14.28 4.20
C GLN A 56 8.12 15.43 4.89
N GLU A 57 7.55 16.63 4.94
CA GLU A 57 8.15 17.81 5.59
C GLU A 57 8.53 17.55 7.07
N PRO A 58 7.63 17.06 7.95
CA PRO A 58 8.00 16.69 9.32
C PRO A 58 9.10 15.62 9.42
N VAL A 59 9.13 14.67 8.47
CA VAL A 59 10.14 13.60 8.43
C VAL A 59 11.51 14.18 8.09
N ASP A 60 11.60 15.01 7.05
CA ASP A 60 12.85 15.68 6.69
C ASP A 60 13.33 16.57 7.84
N ALA A 61 12.44 17.38 8.41
CA ALA A 61 12.75 18.29 9.52
C ALA A 61 13.24 17.57 10.80
N ILE A 62 12.72 16.37 11.11
CA ILE A 62 13.20 15.61 12.29
C ILE A 62 14.52 14.90 11.99
N THR A 63 14.76 14.46 10.75
CA THR A 63 16.02 13.81 10.37
C THR A 63 17.17 14.81 10.26
N ASP A 64 16.89 16.07 9.92
CA ASP A 64 17.88 17.15 9.82
C ASP A 64 18.43 17.60 11.19
N LYS A 65 17.69 17.35 12.28
CA LYS A 65 18.12 17.68 13.65
C LYS A 65 19.27 16.76 14.09
N GLN A 66 20.50 17.16 13.80
CA GLN A 66 21.73 16.37 14.00
C GLN A 66 21.89 15.80 15.42
N TRP A 67 21.49 16.54 16.45
CA TRP A 67 21.57 16.12 17.85
C TRP A 67 20.65 14.93 18.20
N LEU A 68 19.63 14.64 17.39
CA LEU A 68 18.75 13.48 17.57
C LEU A 68 19.37 12.17 17.07
N GLY A 69 20.49 12.23 16.34
CA GLY A 69 21.12 11.05 15.73
C GLY A 69 20.19 10.33 14.77
N LEU A 70 19.37 11.09 14.02
CA LEU A 70 18.41 10.58 13.03
C LEU A 70 18.85 10.79 11.58
N VAL A 71 19.95 11.51 11.35
CA VAL A 71 20.52 11.80 10.02
C VAL A 71 20.73 10.53 9.18
N VAL A 72 21.09 9.41 9.81
CA VAL A 72 21.28 8.10 9.13
C VAL A 72 20.00 7.59 8.45
N TYR A 73 18.83 8.09 8.87
CA TYR A 73 17.53 7.72 8.32
C TYR A 73 16.95 8.77 7.37
N ALA A 74 17.65 9.88 7.12
CA ALA A 74 17.28 10.84 6.11
C ALA A 74 17.18 10.14 4.74
N LEU A 75 16.11 10.46 4.02
CA LEU A 75 15.89 9.95 2.67
C LEU A 75 16.44 10.94 1.67
N ASP A 76 17.16 10.44 0.68
CA ASP A 76 17.52 11.26 -0.47
C ASP A 76 16.34 11.37 -1.46
N GLU A 77 16.47 12.26 -2.45
CA GLU A 77 15.43 12.49 -3.46
C GLU A 77 15.07 11.21 -4.22
N HIS A 78 16.05 10.36 -4.51
CA HIS A 78 15.82 9.10 -5.22
C HIS A 78 15.10 8.07 -4.34
N GLU A 79 15.43 7.98 -3.05
CA GLU A 79 14.71 7.14 -2.08
C GLU A 79 13.26 7.58 -1.89
N TRP A 80 12.97 8.88 -1.92
CA TRP A 80 11.61 9.41 -1.91
C TRP A 80 10.83 8.99 -3.17
N VAL A 81 11.46 9.05 -4.35
CA VAL A 81 10.84 8.58 -5.60
C VAL A 81 10.57 7.07 -5.56
N MET A 82 11.54 6.26 -5.12
CA MET A 82 11.36 4.82 -4.96
C MET A 82 10.23 4.49 -3.97
N LEU A 83 10.11 5.26 -2.89
CA LEU A 83 9.04 5.10 -1.91
C LEU A 83 7.66 5.37 -2.54
N GLY A 84 7.55 6.40 -3.38
CA GLY A 84 6.35 6.70 -4.16
C GLY A 84 5.99 5.60 -5.16
N GLN A 85 6.98 5.05 -5.86
CA GLN A 85 6.78 3.91 -6.77
C GLN A 85 6.27 2.68 -6.00
N LEU A 86 6.92 2.35 -4.87
CA LEU A 86 6.50 1.24 -4.01
C LEU A 86 5.08 1.45 -3.46
N HIS A 87 4.74 2.67 -3.05
CA HIS A 87 3.39 3.02 -2.61
C HIS A 87 2.35 2.69 -3.68
N ASN A 88 2.59 3.08 -4.94
CA ASN A 88 1.65 2.86 -6.04
C ASN A 88 1.44 1.36 -6.31
N VAL A 89 2.52 0.57 -6.29
CA VAL A 89 2.45 -0.90 -6.44
C VAL A 89 1.69 -1.55 -5.29
N LEU A 90 1.89 -1.09 -4.06
CA LEU A 90 1.19 -1.67 -2.89
C LEU A 90 -0.27 -1.21 -2.78
N LYS A 91 -0.63 -0.07 -3.38
CA LYS A 91 -1.99 0.47 -3.35
C LYS A 91 -3.02 -0.52 -3.90
N ILE A 92 -2.74 -1.14 -5.04
CA ILE A 92 -3.68 -2.09 -5.63
C ILE A 92 -3.93 -3.32 -4.74
N LEU A 93 -2.91 -3.78 -4.02
CA LEU A 93 -3.03 -4.89 -3.06
C LEU A 93 -3.85 -4.47 -1.83
N LYS A 94 -3.68 -3.23 -1.38
CA LYS A 94 -4.49 -2.65 -0.31
C LYS A 94 -5.96 -2.55 -0.73
N ASP A 95 -6.22 -2.05 -1.93
CA ASP A 95 -7.57 -1.88 -2.48
C ASP A 95 -8.27 -3.23 -2.64
N ALA A 96 -7.58 -4.23 -3.17
CA ALA A 96 -8.09 -5.61 -3.23
C ALA A 96 -8.41 -6.16 -1.82
N THR A 97 -7.53 -5.94 -0.83
CA THR A 97 -7.77 -6.39 0.54
C THR A 97 -9.00 -5.73 1.15
N LEU A 98 -9.14 -4.41 0.98
CA LEU A 98 -10.31 -3.66 1.46
C LEU A 98 -11.59 -4.12 0.76
N PHE A 99 -11.52 -4.37 -0.54
CA PHE A 99 -12.63 -4.94 -1.30
C PHE A 99 -13.08 -6.26 -0.67
N PHE A 100 -12.21 -7.26 -0.51
CA PHE A 100 -12.57 -8.54 0.13
C PHE A 100 -12.92 -8.45 1.62
N SER A 101 -12.64 -7.32 2.26
CA SER A 101 -13.02 -7.07 3.66
C SER A 101 -14.45 -6.53 3.80
N CYS A 102 -15.07 -6.02 2.72
CA CYS A 102 -16.49 -5.69 2.77
C CYS A 102 -17.30 -6.99 2.69
N GLY A 103 -18.47 -7.09 3.33
CA GLY A 103 -19.24 -8.34 3.40
C GLY A 103 -19.86 -8.82 2.08
N THR A 104 -19.54 -8.16 0.97
CA THR A 104 -20.19 -8.29 -0.33
C THR A 104 -19.46 -9.22 -1.32
N PRO A 105 -18.12 -9.27 -1.39
CA PRO A 105 -17.44 -10.13 -2.35
C PRO A 105 -17.63 -11.58 -2.00
N ASN A 106 -18.10 -12.33 -2.98
CA ASN A 106 -18.20 -13.77 -2.93
C ASN A 106 -16.97 -14.39 -3.63
N LEU A 107 -16.85 -15.71 -3.53
CA LEU A 107 -15.73 -16.47 -4.06
C LEU A 107 -15.45 -16.23 -5.56
N VAL A 108 -16.47 -15.86 -6.34
CA VAL A 108 -16.36 -15.59 -7.78
C VAL A 108 -15.55 -14.33 -8.07
N MET A 109 -15.51 -13.38 -7.13
CA MET A 109 -14.82 -12.11 -7.30
C MET A 109 -13.30 -12.22 -7.19
N VAL A 110 -12.77 -13.37 -6.77
CA VAL A 110 -11.33 -13.61 -6.63
C VAL A 110 -10.61 -13.57 -7.98
N ILE A 111 -11.13 -14.25 -9.01
CA ILE A 111 -10.48 -14.29 -10.33
C ILE A 111 -10.41 -12.88 -10.94
N PRO A 112 -11.52 -12.11 -11.01
CA PRO A 112 -11.46 -10.76 -11.55
C PRO A 112 -10.58 -9.80 -10.73
N ALA A 113 -10.52 -9.95 -9.40
CA ALA A 113 -9.61 -9.16 -8.59
C ALA A 113 -8.14 -9.51 -8.89
N MET A 114 -7.82 -10.79 -9.10
CA MET A 114 -6.50 -11.20 -9.55
C MET A 114 -6.20 -10.65 -10.95
N ASP A 115 -7.18 -10.64 -11.87
CA ASP A 115 -6.99 -10.16 -13.25
C ASP A 115 -6.65 -8.68 -13.24
N TYR A 116 -7.37 -7.91 -12.42
CA TYR A 116 -7.12 -6.49 -12.25
C TYR A 116 -5.75 -6.21 -11.61
N ILE A 117 -5.33 -6.99 -10.60
CA ILE A 117 -3.97 -6.87 -10.03
C ILE A 117 -2.91 -7.16 -11.11
N ASP A 118 -3.11 -8.20 -11.92
CA ASP A 118 -2.15 -8.56 -12.98
C ASP A 118 -2.05 -7.47 -14.05
N GLU A 119 -3.18 -6.90 -14.47
CA GLU A 119 -3.26 -5.80 -15.42
C GLU A 119 -2.53 -4.55 -14.92
N VAL A 120 -2.74 -4.16 -13.66
CA VAL A 120 -2.05 -3.02 -13.05
C VAL A 120 -0.55 -3.26 -12.99
N PHE A 121 -0.11 -4.48 -12.64
CA PHE A 121 1.30 -4.83 -12.65
C PHE A 121 1.90 -4.83 -14.06
N MET A 122 1.18 -5.33 -15.07
CA MET A 122 1.63 -5.29 -16.46
C MET A 122 1.75 -3.86 -16.98
N THR A 123 0.75 -3.02 -16.72
CA THR A 123 0.73 -1.62 -17.15
C THR A 123 1.90 -0.85 -16.57
N GLY A 124 2.20 -1.03 -15.28
CA GLY A 124 3.36 -0.39 -14.66
C GLY A 124 4.71 -0.94 -15.14
N MET A 125 4.77 -2.20 -15.57
CA MET A 125 6.01 -2.80 -16.13
C MET A 125 6.27 -2.39 -17.59
N LEU A 126 5.23 -2.10 -18.38
CA LEU A 126 5.36 -1.70 -19.79
C LEU A 126 5.81 -0.25 -19.96
N ASP A 127 5.66 0.58 -18.93
CA ASP A 127 6.21 1.94 -18.91
C ASP A 127 7.68 1.88 -18.45
N GLU A 128 8.59 1.60 -19.39
CA GLU A 128 10.03 1.34 -19.15
C GLU A 128 10.76 2.49 -18.39
N GLY A 129 10.17 3.68 -18.31
CA GLY A 129 10.71 4.82 -17.55
C GLY A 129 10.12 5.01 -16.15
N GLN A 130 9.12 4.21 -15.74
CA GLN A 130 8.28 4.52 -14.58
C GLN A 130 8.79 3.95 -13.26
N PHE A 131 9.49 2.81 -13.28
CA PHE A 131 9.95 2.12 -12.08
C PHE A 131 11.47 1.99 -12.02
N ASP A 132 12.01 2.16 -10.81
CA ASP A 132 13.39 1.76 -10.51
C ASP A 132 13.58 0.26 -10.80
N PRO A 133 14.76 -0.19 -11.29
CA PRO A 133 15.03 -1.60 -11.55
C PRO A 133 14.73 -2.52 -10.36
N SER A 134 14.89 -2.03 -9.13
CA SER A 134 14.60 -2.77 -7.91
C SER A 134 13.09 -3.02 -7.73
N ILE A 135 12.27 -2.01 -8.03
CA ILE A 135 10.80 -2.11 -8.00
C ILE A 135 10.34 -3.03 -9.12
N HIS A 136 10.91 -2.93 -10.31
CA HIS A 136 10.58 -3.80 -11.43
C HIS A 136 10.86 -5.29 -11.10
N ALA A 137 12.02 -5.59 -10.49
CA ALA A 137 12.33 -6.93 -10.03
C ALA A 137 11.33 -7.43 -8.96
N ALA A 138 10.95 -6.57 -8.01
CA ALA A 138 9.98 -6.90 -6.98
C ALA A 138 8.58 -7.20 -7.57
N VAL A 139 8.10 -6.39 -8.51
CA VAL A 139 6.84 -6.63 -9.23
C VAL A 139 6.90 -7.96 -10.00
N GLY A 140 8.03 -8.27 -10.65
CA GLY A 140 8.23 -9.56 -11.30
C GLY A 140 8.10 -10.76 -10.35
N LEU A 141 8.58 -10.64 -9.11
CA LEU A 141 8.39 -11.67 -8.08
C LEU A 141 6.93 -11.74 -7.60
N ALA A 142 6.28 -10.59 -7.44
CA ALA A 142 4.86 -10.52 -7.09
C ALA A 142 3.98 -11.21 -8.15
N LYS A 143 4.25 -10.98 -9.44
CA LYS A 143 3.56 -11.66 -10.56
C LYS A 143 3.75 -13.17 -10.53
N LYS A 144 4.97 -13.66 -10.30
CA LYS A 144 5.21 -15.12 -10.14
C LYS A 144 4.38 -15.71 -9.01
N THR A 145 4.22 -14.95 -7.93
CA THR A 145 3.39 -15.34 -6.78
C THR A 145 1.91 -15.34 -7.16
N LEU A 146 1.44 -14.29 -7.83
CA LEU A 146 0.06 -14.19 -8.34
C LEU A 146 -0.28 -15.35 -9.29
N ASN A 147 0.59 -15.67 -10.24
CA ASN A 147 0.42 -16.78 -11.19
C ASN A 147 0.32 -18.14 -10.48
N LYS A 148 1.07 -18.33 -9.39
CA LYS A 148 0.93 -19.54 -8.56
C LYS A 148 -0.47 -19.62 -7.95
N TYR A 149 -1.00 -18.52 -7.42
CA TYR A 149 -2.36 -18.50 -6.86
C TYR A 149 -3.45 -18.65 -7.93
N TYR A 150 -3.24 -18.13 -9.13
CA TYR A 150 -4.10 -18.42 -10.27
C TYR A 150 -4.21 -19.91 -10.55
N SER A 151 -3.07 -20.59 -10.66
CA SER A 151 -3.04 -22.04 -10.90
C SER A 151 -3.76 -22.81 -9.79
N LEU A 152 -3.60 -22.41 -8.52
CA LEU A 152 -4.30 -23.04 -7.42
C LEU A 152 -5.82 -22.77 -7.44
N THR A 153 -6.23 -21.59 -7.89
CA THR A 153 -7.64 -21.19 -8.03
C THR A 153 -8.31 -21.98 -9.15
N ASP A 154 -7.65 -22.12 -10.30
CA ASP A 154 -8.10 -22.90 -11.45
C ASP A 154 -8.21 -24.41 -11.12
N MET A 155 -7.26 -24.97 -10.38
CA MET A 155 -7.29 -26.38 -9.98
C MET A 155 -8.34 -26.68 -8.89
N SER A 156 -8.93 -25.66 -8.29
CA SER A 156 -9.87 -25.83 -7.19
C SER A 156 -11.30 -26.01 -7.69
N LYS A 157 -11.86 -27.18 -7.39
CA LYS A 157 -13.26 -27.51 -7.67
C LYS A 157 -14.24 -26.49 -7.07
N LEU A 158 -13.88 -25.85 -5.95
CA LEU A 158 -14.74 -24.88 -5.29
C LEU A 158 -14.94 -23.62 -6.15
N TYR A 159 -13.85 -23.11 -6.76
CA TYR A 159 -13.93 -21.97 -7.67
C TYR A 159 -14.69 -22.33 -8.94
N HIS A 160 -14.45 -23.52 -9.52
CA HIS A 160 -15.24 -23.99 -10.66
C HIS A 160 -16.74 -24.11 -10.37
N ILE A 161 -17.13 -24.64 -9.20
CA ILE A 161 -18.55 -24.74 -8.81
C ILE A 161 -19.14 -23.34 -8.59
N ALA A 162 -18.41 -22.44 -7.95
CA ALA A 162 -18.86 -21.07 -7.73
C ALA A 162 -19.06 -20.31 -9.05
N MET A 163 -18.11 -20.43 -9.97
CA MET A 163 -18.18 -19.83 -11.32
C MET A 163 -19.34 -20.40 -12.14
N GLY A 164 -19.51 -21.73 -12.14
CA GLY A 164 -20.60 -22.40 -12.87
C GLY A 164 -22.01 -22.07 -12.34
N LYS A 165 -22.14 -21.69 -11.07
CA LYS A 165 -23.39 -21.19 -10.47
C LYS A 165 -23.64 -19.69 -10.74
N SER A 166 -22.62 -18.95 -11.16
CA SER A 166 -22.58 -17.49 -11.23
C SER A 166 -22.92 -16.92 -12.61
N THR A 167 -23.41 -17.73 -13.54
CA THR A 167 -23.58 -17.36 -14.95
C THR A 167 -24.69 -16.30 -15.21
N VAL A 168 -25.34 -15.75 -14.18
CA VAL A 168 -26.45 -14.78 -14.36
C VAL A 168 -26.27 -13.44 -13.61
N PHE A 169 -25.32 -13.27 -12.66
CA PHE A 169 -25.35 -12.08 -11.78
C PHE A 169 -24.04 -11.27 -11.63
N ASN A 170 -22.84 -11.83 -11.87
CA ASN A 170 -21.59 -11.20 -11.37
C ASN A 170 -20.85 -10.25 -12.34
N ALA A 171 -21.08 -10.30 -13.66
CA ALA A 171 -20.35 -9.42 -14.60
C ALA A 171 -20.71 -7.92 -14.45
N MET A 172 -21.93 -7.62 -13.99
CA MET A 172 -22.44 -6.24 -13.89
C MET A 172 -21.94 -5.50 -12.63
N VAL A 173 -21.61 -6.23 -11.55
CA VAL A 173 -21.14 -5.64 -10.28
C VAL A 173 -19.68 -5.18 -10.37
N LEU A 174 -18.84 -5.96 -11.08
CA LEU A 174 -17.42 -5.65 -11.29
C LEU A 174 -17.22 -4.40 -12.15
N MET A 175 -17.93 -4.32 -13.28
CA MET A 175 -17.89 -3.16 -14.17
C MET A 175 -18.36 -1.89 -13.45
N ASN A 176 -19.40 -1.98 -12.61
CA ASN A 176 -19.86 -0.81 -11.85
C ASN A 176 -18.88 -0.39 -10.76
N TYR A 177 -18.39 -1.27 -9.89
CA TYR A 177 -17.52 -0.87 -8.77
C TYR A 177 -16.20 -0.23 -9.22
N PHE A 178 -15.58 -0.74 -10.30
CA PHE A 178 -14.32 -0.22 -10.81
C PHE A 178 -14.48 0.94 -11.81
N SER A 179 -15.63 1.07 -12.51
CA SER A 179 -15.88 2.22 -13.40
C SER A 179 -16.42 3.46 -12.67
N THR A 180 -17.08 3.30 -11.52
CA THR A 180 -17.65 4.43 -10.76
C THR A 180 -16.73 5.00 -9.68
N SER A 181 -15.45 4.61 -9.62
CA SER A 181 -14.49 5.15 -8.65
C SER A 181 -13.99 6.56 -9.01
N SER A 182 -14.90 7.45 -9.39
CA SER A 182 -14.88 8.84 -8.92
C SER A 182 -15.52 8.86 -7.52
N LEU A 183 -14.67 8.86 -6.49
CA LEU A 183 -14.92 9.11 -5.06
C LEU A 183 -16.38 9.45 -4.64
N PRO A 184 -16.99 8.71 -3.72
CA PRO A 184 -17.85 9.30 -2.72
C PRO A 184 -16.97 9.94 -1.64
N GLN A 185 -17.01 11.27 -1.55
CA GLN A 185 -16.76 11.93 -0.28
C GLN A 185 -17.81 11.42 0.72
N ALA A 186 -17.37 10.78 1.78
CA ALA A 186 -18.17 10.58 2.99
C ALA A 186 -17.27 11.01 4.15
N GLY A 187 -17.56 12.06 4.91
CA GLY A 187 -18.90 12.42 5.37
C GLY A 187 -19.17 11.59 6.61
N ILE A 188 -18.84 12.20 7.76
CA ILE A 188 -19.30 11.94 9.12
C ILE A 188 -20.31 10.79 9.25
N PHE A 189 -19.90 9.69 9.88
CA PHE A 189 -20.47 9.14 11.12
C PHE A 189 -19.43 8.22 11.78
#